data_AF-A0A3C0TRM6-F1
#
_entry.id   AF-A0A3C0TRM6-F1
#
_cell.length_a   1.000
_cell.length_b   1.000
_cell.length_c   1.000
_cell.angle_alpha   90.00
_cell.angle_beta   90.00
_cell.angle_gamma   90.00
#
_symmetry.space_group_name_H-M   'P 1'
#
loop_
_entity.id
_entity.type
_entity.pdbx_description
1 polymer ?
#
loop_
_entity_poly.entity_id
_entity_poly.type
_entity_poly.pdbx_seq_one_letter_code
_entity_poly.pdbx_strand_id
1 'polypeptide(L)'
;MKKAVTVVALVVALCCMGIIAAVDTSAAGKNGEALFKQYCQVCHPNGGNIINAKKTLSKKDRDANNIKTVDDIVRNMRKPGPGMTPFSEKAVPDGDAKAIARYILKTFK
;
A
#
# COMPACT_ATOMS: atom_id res chain seq x y z
N MET A 1 -20.07 18.73 -54.28
CA MET A 1 -19.79 17.50 -53.50
C MET A 1 -18.39 16.94 -53.76
N LYS A 2 -17.30 17.72 -53.59
CA LYS A 2 -15.90 17.21 -53.64
C LYS A 2 -14.92 17.97 -52.74
N LYS A 3 -15.36 19.03 -52.06
CA LYS A 3 -14.51 19.88 -51.19
C LYS A 3 -14.85 19.80 -49.71
N ALA A 4 -15.87 19.02 -49.35
CA ALA A 4 -16.32 18.86 -47.96
C ALA A 4 -15.59 17.72 -47.22
N VAL A 5 -14.76 16.93 -47.92
CA VAL A 5 -14.08 15.76 -47.34
C VAL A 5 -12.72 16.14 -46.73
N THR A 6 -12.15 17.30 -47.07
CA THR A 6 -10.78 17.65 -46.66
C THR A 6 -10.68 18.43 -45.34
N VAL A 7 -11.80 18.79 -44.70
CA VAL A 7 -11.79 19.60 -43.46
C VAL A 7 -12.11 18.76 -42.20
N VAL A 8 -12.51 17.50 -42.35
CA VAL A 8 -12.81 16.62 -41.20
C VAL A 8 -11.55 15.94 -40.64
N ALA A 9 -10.41 16.06 -41.32
CA ALA A 9 -9.18 15.35 -40.94
C ALA A 9 -8.32 16.04 -39.86
N LEU A 10 -8.76 17.16 -39.25
CA LEU A 10 -7.92 17.91 -38.30
C LEU A 10 -8.44 18.00 -36.85
N VAL A 11 -9.54 17.33 -36.49
CA VAL A 11 -10.14 17.47 -35.14
C VAL A 11 -10.16 16.16 -34.33
N VAL A 12 -9.73 15.04 -34.89
CA VAL A 12 -9.76 13.71 -34.23
C VAL A 12 -8.39 13.27 -33.69
N ALA A 13 -7.45 14.21 -33.51
CA ALA A 13 -6.10 13.92 -33.02
C ALA A 13 -5.82 14.44 -31.59
N LEU A 14 -6.86 14.84 -30.84
CA LEU A 14 -6.68 15.52 -29.55
C LEU A 14 -7.48 14.92 -28.37
N CYS A 15 -7.68 13.60 -28.34
CA CYS A 15 -8.37 12.94 -27.22
C CYS A 15 -7.64 11.73 -26.61
N CYS A 16 -6.35 11.54 -26.90
CA CYS A 16 -5.54 10.50 -26.27
C CYS A 16 -4.40 11.10 -25.45
N MET A 17 -4.62 12.23 -24.77
CA MET A 17 -3.69 12.68 -23.75
C MET A 17 -3.89 11.79 -22.52
N GLY A 18 -2.95 10.86 -22.37
CA GLY A 18 -3.00 9.75 -21.44
C GLY A 18 -3.38 10.17 -20.03
N ILE A 19 -4.26 9.37 -19.45
CA ILE A 19 -4.31 9.19 -18.01
C ILE A 19 -2.94 8.66 -17.61
N ILE A 20 -2.02 9.57 -17.29
CA ILE A 20 -0.82 9.24 -16.55
C ILE A 20 -1.34 8.82 -15.19
N ALA A 21 -1.58 7.51 -15.03
CA ALA A 21 -1.72 6.91 -13.73
C ALA A 21 -0.49 7.39 -12.95
N ALA A 22 -0.72 8.13 -11.86
CA ALA A 22 0.31 8.47 -10.91
C ALA A 22 0.86 7.14 -10.38
N VAL A 23 1.88 6.62 -11.07
CA VAL A 23 2.77 5.63 -10.51
C VAL A 23 3.50 6.39 -9.43
N ASP A 24 3.00 6.24 -8.20
CA ASP A 24 3.73 6.61 -7.00
C ASP A 24 5.07 5.87 -7.05
N THR A 25 6.09 6.53 -7.61
CA THR A 25 7.49 6.13 -7.54
C THR A 25 7.97 6.38 -6.12
N SER A 26 7.32 5.75 -5.14
CA SER A 26 7.73 5.74 -3.75
C SER A 26 8.86 4.74 -3.59
N ALA A 27 10.08 5.22 -3.89
CA ALA A 27 11.37 4.61 -3.62
C ALA A 27 11.66 3.30 -4.37
N ALA A 28 12.90 3.18 -4.85
CA ALA A 28 13.49 1.97 -5.42
C ALA A 28 13.73 0.88 -4.34
N GLY A 29 12.71 0.58 -3.53
CA GLY A 29 12.64 -0.52 -2.58
C GLY A 29 11.65 -1.57 -3.05
N LYS A 30 11.75 -2.79 -2.50
CA LYS A 30 10.86 -3.91 -2.85
C LYS A 30 9.39 -3.49 -2.72
N ASN A 31 8.52 -4.03 -3.58
CA ASN A 31 7.07 -3.80 -3.52
C ASN A 31 6.55 -4.10 -2.09
N GLY A 32 5.87 -3.14 -1.46
CA GLY A 32 5.31 -3.27 -0.10
C GLY A 32 4.37 -4.45 0.05
N GLU A 33 3.66 -4.85 -1.00
CA GLU A 33 2.85 -6.07 -1.03
C GLU A 33 3.71 -7.33 -0.90
N ALA A 34 4.82 -7.42 -1.63
CA ALA A 34 5.71 -8.58 -1.58
C ALA A 34 6.35 -8.72 -0.19
N LEU A 35 6.77 -7.59 0.40
CA LEU A 35 7.26 -7.54 1.77
C LEU A 35 6.16 -7.95 2.77
N PHE A 36 4.93 -7.48 2.60
CA PHE A 36 3.81 -7.90 3.44
C PHE A 36 3.55 -9.41 3.35
N LYS A 37 3.58 -9.97 2.14
CA LYS A 37 3.44 -11.42 1.91
C LYS A 37 4.53 -12.21 2.63
N GLN A 38 5.76 -11.72 2.58
CA GLN A 38 6.92 -12.36 3.20
C GLN A 38 6.88 -12.33 4.73
N TYR A 39 6.56 -11.18 5.33
CA TYR A 39 6.76 -10.96 6.77
C TYR A 39 5.46 -10.96 7.60
N CYS A 40 4.31 -10.68 6.99
CA CYS A 40 3.09 -10.35 7.74
C CYS A 40 1.94 -11.31 7.45
N GLN A 41 1.81 -11.79 6.21
CA GLN A 41 0.61 -12.48 5.73
C GLN A 41 0.31 -13.77 6.49
N VAL A 42 1.33 -14.49 6.97
CA VAL A 42 1.13 -15.73 7.73
C VAL A 42 0.23 -15.48 8.95
N CYS A 43 0.49 -14.41 9.71
CA CYS A 43 -0.31 -14.07 10.87
C CYS A 43 -1.52 -13.18 10.52
N HIS A 44 -1.42 -12.40 9.44
CA HIS A 44 -2.44 -11.44 9.00
C HIS A 44 -3.00 -11.77 7.60
N PRO A 45 -3.58 -12.97 7.40
CA PRO A 45 -4.15 -13.34 6.10
C PRO A 45 -5.33 -12.42 5.78
N ASN A 46 -5.33 -11.84 4.58
CA ASN A 46 -6.34 -10.87 4.12
C ASN A 46 -6.56 -9.69 5.09
N GLY A 47 -5.55 -9.33 5.88
CA GLY A 47 -5.64 -8.28 6.88
C GLY A 47 -6.34 -8.70 8.19
N GLY A 48 -6.69 -9.98 8.34
CA GLY A 48 -7.15 -10.55 9.61
C GLY A 48 -6.04 -10.66 10.65
N ASN A 49 -6.25 -11.48 11.67
CA ASN A 49 -5.21 -11.84 12.64
C ASN A 49 -5.53 -13.21 13.24
N ILE A 50 -4.71 -14.21 12.93
CA ILE A 50 -4.91 -15.60 13.41
C ILE A 50 -4.55 -15.77 14.89
N ILE A 51 -3.73 -14.88 15.45
CA ILE A 51 -3.32 -14.93 16.85
C ILE A 51 -4.37 -14.28 17.74
N ASN A 52 -4.95 -13.15 17.30
CA ASN A 52 -6.02 -12.46 18.00
C ASN A 52 -7.00 -11.81 17.01
N ALA A 53 -8.16 -12.45 16.83
CA ALA A 53 -9.20 -12.02 15.89
C ALA A 53 -9.77 -10.60 16.13
N LYS A 54 -9.54 -9.99 17.30
CA LYS A 54 -9.95 -8.61 17.62
C LYS A 54 -8.89 -7.55 17.27
N LYS A 55 -7.72 -7.98 16.77
CA LYS A 55 -6.57 -7.11 16.47
C LYS A 55 -6.20 -7.25 14.99
N THR A 56 -7.17 -7.04 14.12
CA THR A 56 -6.95 -7.11 12.67
C THR A 56 -6.20 -5.88 12.15
N LEU A 57 -5.83 -5.91 10.88
CA LEU A 57 -5.28 -4.76 10.16
C LEU A 57 -6.37 -3.90 9.52
N SER A 58 -7.66 -4.16 9.74
CA SER A 58 -8.74 -3.26 9.27
C SER A 58 -8.59 -1.86 9.87
N LYS A 59 -9.04 -0.82 9.16
CA LYS A 59 -8.90 0.55 9.66
C LYS A 59 -9.61 0.73 11.00
N LYS A 60 -10.80 0.14 11.16
CA LYS A 60 -11.55 0.18 12.42
C LYS A 60 -10.71 -0.30 13.60
N ASP A 61 -10.11 -1.48 13.49
CA ASP A 61 -9.33 -2.06 14.58
C ASP A 61 -8.03 -1.29 14.82
N ARG A 62 -7.33 -0.88 13.77
CA ARG A 62 -6.10 -0.08 13.91
C ARG A 62 -6.40 1.27 14.57
N ASP A 63 -7.46 1.96 14.15
CA ASP A 63 -7.86 3.26 14.69
C ASP A 63 -8.26 3.16 16.17
N ALA A 64 -8.98 2.10 16.55
CA ALA A 64 -9.33 1.80 17.94
C ALA A 64 -8.09 1.56 18.83
N ASN A 65 -6.94 1.28 18.22
CA ASN A 65 -5.66 1.08 18.89
C ASN A 65 -4.67 2.24 18.63
N ASN A 66 -5.13 3.37 18.10
CA ASN A 66 -4.32 4.54 17.77
C ASN A 66 -3.16 4.26 16.79
N ILE A 67 -3.35 3.33 15.85
CA ILE A 67 -2.40 3.03 14.77
C ILE A 67 -2.96 3.59 13.45
N LYS A 68 -2.63 4.83 13.12
CA LYS A 68 -3.29 5.58 12.02
C LYS A 68 -2.33 5.94 10.89
N THR A 69 -1.05 6.10 11.21
CA THR A 69 -0.03 6.60 10.29
C THR A 69 0.99 5.52 9.92
N VAL A 70 1.80 5.81 8.90
CA VAL A 70 2.94 4.97 8.51
C VAL A 70 3.86 4.77 9.71
N ASP A 71 4.18 5.84 10.43
CA ASP A 71 5.09 5.77 11.57
C ASP A 71 4.49 4.99 12.75
N ASP A 72 3.18 5.05 12.95
CA ASP A 72 2.52 4.24 13.99
C ASP A 72 2.69 2.74 13.71
N ILE A 73 2.52 2.33 12.44
CA ILE A 73 2.71 0.94 12.03
C ILE A 73 4.18 0.54 12.19
N VAL A 74 5.11 1.37 11.73
CA VAL A 74 6.56 1.08 11.88
C VAL A 74 6.94 0.95 13.35
N ARG A 75 6.47 1.86 14.23
CA ARG A 75 6.69 1.75 15.67
C ARG A 75 6.09 0.47 16.25
N ASN A 76 4.89 0.09 15.83
CA ASN A 76 4.27 -1.16 16.25
C ASN A 76 5.02 -2.41 15.73
N MET A 77 5.64 -2.35 14.54
CA MET A 77 6.52 -3.43 14.05
C MET A 77 7.78 -3.56 14.91
N ARG A 78 8.35 -2.44 15.40
CA ARG A 78 9.53 -2.46 16.28
C ARG A 78 9.20 -2.92 17.70
N LYS A 79 8.05 -2.51 18.22
CA LYS A 79 7.61 -2.80 19.59
C LYS A 79 6.14 -3.24 19.61
N PRO A 80 5.85 -4.46 19.13
CA PRO A 80 4.49 -4.96 19.08
C PRO A 80 3.98 -5.34 20.47
N GLY A 81 2.65 -5.50 20.58
CA GLY A 81 2.02 -6.12 21.74
C GLY A 81 2.26 -7.64 21.81
N PRO A 82 1.78 -8.29 22.89
CA PRO A 82 1.89 -9.74 23.06
C PRO A 82 1.33 -10.52 21.86
N GLY A 83 2.05 -11.56 21.43
CA GLY A 83 1.64 -12.44 20.33
C GLY A 83 2.17 -12.06 18.94
N MET A 84 2.91 -10.96 18.80
CA MET A 84 3.62 -10.60 17.57
C MET A 84 5.11 -10.42 17.86
N THR A 85 5.97 -11.01 17.03
CA THR A 85 7.42 -10.89 17.16
C THR A 85 7.90 -9.50 16.70
N PRO A 86 8.80 -8.83 17.43
CA PRO A 86 9.37 -7.56 16.98
C PRO A 86 10.23 -7.74 15.74
N PHE A 87 10.13 -6.80 14.81
CA PHE A 87 10.99 -6.72 13.63
C PHE A 87 12.08 -5.68 13.88
N SER A 88 13.33 -6.11 14.00
CA SER A 88 14.47 -5.18 14.12
C SER A 88 14.76 -4.49 12.78
N GLU A 89 15.49 -3.37 12.83
CA GLU A 89 15.97 -2.69 11.61
C GLU A 89 16.90 -3.58 10.76
N LYS A 90 17.61 -4.52 11.39
CA LYS A 90 18.43 -5.52 10.68
C LYS A 90 17.57 -6.51 9.90
N ALA A 91 16.42 -6.91 10.46
CA ALA A 91 15.52 -7.90 9.84
C ALA A 91 14.63 -7.26 8.76
N VAL A 92 14.11 -6.06 9.05
CA VAL A 92 13.29 -5.26 8.14
C VAL A 92 13.77 -3.82 8.22
N PRO A 93 14.60 -3.35 7.27
CA PRO A 93 15.09 -1.97 7.25
C PRO A 93 13.95 -0.94 7.16
N ASP A 94 14.21 0.30 7.58
CA ASP A 94 13.18 1.33 7.67
C ASP A 94 12.48 1.65 6.34
N GLY A 95 13.21 1.60 5.23
CA GLY A 95 12.62 1.76 3.89
C GLY A 95 11.55 0.70 3.61
N ASP A 96 11.87 -0.57 3.91
CA ASP A 96 10.99 -1.71 3.74
C ASP A 96 9.83 -1.68 4.74
N ALA A 97 10.07 -1.32 6.00
CA ALA A 97 9.04 -1.16 7.01
C ALA A 97 8.02 -0.08 6.62
N LYS A 98 8.49 1.05 6.09
CA LYS A 98 7.62 2.12 5.57
C LYS A 98 6.85 1.67 4.32
N ALA A 99 7.46 0.85 3.45
CA ALA A 99 6.77 0.28 2.29
C ALA A 99 5.64 -0.68 2.71
N ILE A 100 5.88 -1.56 3.69
CA ILE A 100 4.86 -2.42 4.29
C ILE A 100 3.73 -1.59 4.90
N ALA A 101 4.07 -0.58 5.70
CA ALA A 101 3.09 0.27 6.37
C ALA A 101 2.19 1.02 5.38
N ARG A 102 2.76 1.59 4.30
CA ARG A 102 1.98 2.21 3.22
C ARG A 102 1.04 1.20 2.55
N TYR A 103 1.53 -0.01 2.28
CA TYR A 103 0.71 -1.07 1.71
C TYR A 103 -0.47 -1.45 2.63
N ILE A 104 -0.25 -1.58 3.94
CA ILE A 104 -1.30 -1.87 4.93
C ILE A 104 -2.39 -0.79 4.92
N LEU A 105 -1.99 0.49 4.99
CA LEU A 105 -2.94 1.61 5.00
C LEU A 105 -3.71 1.74 3.69
N LYS A 106 -3.06 1.44 2.55
CA LYS A 106 -3.70 1.45 1.23
C LYS A 106 -4.71 0.30 1.08
N THR A 107 -4.37 -0.88 1.55
CA THR A 107 -5.09 -2.13 1.24
C THR A 107 -6.21 -2.42 2.24
N PHE A 108 -5.97 -2.26 3.54
CA PHE A 108 -6.93 -2.64 4.58
C PHE A 108 -7.64 -1.39 5.11
N LYS A 109 -8.87 -1.19 4.63
CA LYS A 109 -9.72 -0.04 4.96
C LYS A 109 -10.65 -0.29 6.14
#